data_AF-A0A5E8HDA5-F1
#
_entry.id   AF-A0A5E8HDA5-F1
#
_cell.length_a   1.000
_cell.length_b   1.000
_cell.length_c   1.000
_cell.angle_alpha   90.00
_cell.angle_beta   90.00
_cell.angle_gamma   90.00
#
_symmetry.space_group_name_H-M   'P 1'
#
loop_
_entity.id
_entity.type
_entity.pdbx_description
1 polymer ?
#
loop_
_entity_poly.entity_id
_entity_poly.type
_entity_poly.pdbx_seq_one_letter_code
_entity_poly.pdbx_strand_id
1 'polypeptide(L)'
;MNPSFVFKTPASPHYAAKLEGQSIDPKSLLTAISKERKNNTLIEGAGGVFVPITEDYLTIRGIQESNLGVVVVGSTELGTINHTLLTLEALTSRFIPVFGFYLVGPENPLQEDNATIIQKLGGVSFLGSTNFPEQKLSSEEFKTFALDQFDKNRNVIDVVINVDDES
;
A
#
# COMPACT_ATOMS: atom_id res chain seq x y z
N MET A 1 -15.33 -10.30 4.87
CA MET A 1 -16.14 -9.53 3.91
C MET A 1 -16.13 -10.25 2.56
N ASN A 2 -17.26 -10.32 1.84
CA ASN A 2 -17.23 -10.79 0.45
C ASN A 2 -16.70 -9.65 -0.44
N PRO A 3 -15.85 -9.94 -1.44
CA PRO A 3 -15.32 -8.90 -2.31
C PRO A 3 -16.45 -8.21 -3.08
N SER A 4 -16.46 -6.87 -3.08
CA SER A 4 -17.50 -6.08 -3.79
C SER A 4 -17.40 -6.22 -5.31
N PHE A 5 -16.19 -6.39 -5.83
CA PHE A 5 -15.92 -6.64 -7.25
C PHE A 5 -14.80 -7.67 -7.37
N VAL A 6 -14.95 -8.62 -8.29
CA VAL A 6 -13.93 -9.62 -8.63
C VAL A 6 -13.92 -9.76 -10.14
N PHE A 7 -12.73 -9.62 -10.72
CA PHE A 7 -12.50 -9.82 -12.15
C PHE A 7 -11.60 -11.02 -12.37
N LYS A 8 -11.82 -11.74 -13.47
CA LYS A 8 -10.95 -12.87 -13.87
C LYS A 8 -9.74 -12.39 -14.67
N THR A 9 -9.86 -11.22 -15.30
CA THR A 9 -8.83 -10.65 -16.16
C THR A 9 -7.69 -10.05 -15.32
N PRO A 10 -6.44 -10.49 -15.51
CA PRO A 10 -5.28 -9.98 -14.77
C PRO A 10 -4.81 -8.64 -15.36
N ALA A 11 -5.57 -7.58 -15.13
CA ALA A 11 -5.28 -6.23 -15.63
C ALA A 11 -5.70 -5.16 -14.61
N SER A 12 -5.41 -3.89 -14.90
CA SER A 12 -5.93 -2.77 -14.11
C SER A 12 -7.46 -2.85 -13.96
N PRO A 13 -8.04 -2.44 -12.83
CA PRO A 13 -9.47 -2.62 -12.57
C PRO A 13 -10.38 -2.05 -13.67
N HIS A 14 -10.06 -0.85 -14.20
CA HIS A 14 -10.86 -0.26 -15.28
C HIS A 14 -10.92 -1.15 -16.53
N TYR A 15 -9.79 -1.76 -16.90
CA TYR A 15 -9.66 -2.56 -18.11
C TYR A 15 -10.31 -3.93 -17.93
N ALA A 16 -10.12 -4.53 -16.75
CA ALA A 16 -10.76 -5.79 -16.40
C ALA A 16 -12.28 -5.66 -16.37
N ALA A 17 -12.81 -4.60 -15.75
CA ALA A 17 -14.24 -4.31 -15.74
C ALA A 17 -14.80 -4.12 -17.15
N LYS A 18 -14.12 -3.33 -17.99
CA LYS A 18 -14.48 -3.10 -19.39
C LYS A 18 -14.53 -4.39 -20.22
N LEU A 19 -13.50 -5.23 -20.12
CA LEU A 19 -13.44 -6.49 -20.85
C LEU A 19 -14.53 -7.48 -20.41
N GLU A 20 -14.92 -7.43 -19.14
CA GLU A 20 -15.92 -8.33 -18.57
C GLU A 20 -17.35 -7.77 -18.63
N GLY A 21 -17.55 -6.60 -19.26
CA GLY A 21 -18.87 -5.97 -19.37
C GLY A 21 -19.45 -5.52 -18.03
N GLN A 22 -18.59 -5.25 -17.05
CA GLN A 22 -18.94 -4.82 -15.71
C GLN A 22 -18.59 -3.34 -15.50
N SER A 23 -19.28 -2.69 -14.57
CA SER A 23 -18.98 -1.32 -14.15
C SER A 23 -18.67 -1.28 -12.66
N ILE A 24 -17.58 -0.63 -12.28
CA ILE A 24 -17.25 -0.36 -10.89
C ILE A 24 -17.89 0.97 -10.48
N ASP A 25 -18.65 0.98 -9.39
CA ASP A 25 -19.14 2.21 -8.77
C ASP A 25 -18.21 2.62 -7.60
N PRO A 26 -17.45 3.72 -7.72
CA PRO A 26 -16.57 4.18 -6.66
C PRO A 26 -17.30 4.47 -5.33
N LYS A 27 -18.58 4.88 -5.36
CA LYS A 27 -19.34 5.15 -4.13
C LYS A 27 -19.61 3.88 -3.34
N SER A 28 -19.90 2.79 -4.04
CA SER A 28 -20.07 1.47 -3.44
C SER A 28 -18.77 0.98 -2.78
N LEU A 29 -17.61 1.24 -3.39
CA LEU A 29 -16.30 0.95 -2.79
C LEU A 29 -16.07 1.75 -1.51
N LEU A 30 -16.28 3.08 -1.54
CA LEU A 30 -16.12 3.94 -0.36
C LEU A 30 -17.08 3.55 0.78
N THR A 31 -18.28 3.11 0.43
CA THR A 31 -19.26 2.59 1.41
C THR A 31 -18.82 1.27 2.04
N ALA A 32 -18.15 0.40 1.27
CA ALA A 32 -17.56 -0.82 1.81
C ALA A 32 -16.40 -0.49 2.76
N ILE A 33 -15.49 0.41 2.35
CA ILE A 33 -14.37 0.88 3.16
C ILE A 33 -14.85 1.51 4.47
N SER A 34 -15.88 2.36 4.44
CA SER A 34 -16.36 3.04 5.64
C SER A 34 -16.92 2.09 6.70
N LYS A 35 -17.48 0.94 6.29
CA LYS A 35 -17.97 -0.10 7.21
C LYS A 35 -16.85 -0.80 7.97
N GLU A 36 -15.65 -0.84 7.39
CA GLU A 36 -14.48 -1.49 7.97
C GLU A 36 -13.66 -0.57 8.88
N ARG A 37 -13.99 0.73 8.95
CA ARG A 37 -13.24 1.71 9.77
C ARG A 37 -13.17 1.39 11.27
N LYS A 38 -14.10 0.61 11.80
CA LYS A 38 -14.11 0.21 13.22
C LYS A 38 -13.36 -1.10 13.48
N ASN A 39 -12.82 -1.71 12.44
CA ASN A 39 -12.08 -2.96 12.50
C ASN A 39 -10.60 -2.67 12.24
N ASN A 40 -9.72 -3.54 12.73
CA ASN A 40 -8.30 -3.52 12.37
C ASN A 40 -8.11 -4.08 10.96
N THR A 41 -8.54 -3.31 9.95
CA THR A 41 -8.59 -3.74 8.54
C THR A 41 -7.51 -3.04 7.74
N LEU A 42 -6.60 -3.81 7.15
CA LEU A 42 -5.68 -3.33 6.11
C LEU A 42 -6.40 -3.34 4.75
N ILE A 43 -6.28 -2.26 4.00
CA ILE A 43 -6.82 -2.14 2.65
C ILE A 43 -5.66 -2.02 1.67
N GLU A 44 -5.57 -2.97 0.75
CA GLU A 44 -4.63 -2.93 -0.36
C GLU A 44 -5.31 -2.29 -1.58
N GLY A 45 -4.64 -1.34 -2.22
CA GLY A 45 -5.05 -0.83 -3.52
C GLY A 45 -4.77 -1.84 -4.64
N ALA A 46 -5.20 -1.54 -5.86
CA ALA A 46 -4.82 -2.32 -7.03
C ALA A 46 -3.63 -1.65 -7.74
N GLY A 47 -2.41 -2.17 -7.53
CA GLY A 47 -1.19 -1.61 -8.11
C GLY A 47 -0.81 -0.24 -7.51
N GLY A 48 -0.30 0.67 -8.34
CA GLY A 48 0.14 2.00 -7.92
C GLY A 48 -1.00 3.01 -7.68
N VAL A 49 -0.68 4.14 -7.05
CA VAL A 49 -1.67 5.17 -6.66
C VAL A 49 -2.40 5.82 -7.85
N PHE A 50 -1.79 5.84 -9.04
CA PHE A 50 -2.43 6.33 -10.27
C PHE A 50 -3.02 5.23 -11.14
N VAL A 51 -3.18 4.00 -10.62
CA VAL A 51 -3.94 2.98 -11.35
C VAL A 51 -5.41 3.40 -11.43
N PRO A 52 -6.02 3.32 -12.62
CA PRO A 52 -7.44 3.62 -12.79
C PRO A 52 -8.35 2.51 -12.24
N ILE A 53 -9.28 2.89 -11.37
CA ILE A 53 -10.41 2.07 -10.96
C ILE A 53 -11.50 2.11 -12.04
N THR A 54 -11.80 3.30 -12.55
CA THR A 54 -12.65 3.54 -13.73
C THR A 54 -11.90 4.40 -14.74
N GLU A 55 -12.49 4.69 -15.90
CA GLU A 55 -11.87 5.57 -16.91
C GLU A 55 -11.61 7.01 -16.40
N ASP A 56 -12.32 7.45 -15.35
CA ASP A 56 -12.28 8.81 -14.78
C ASP A 56 -11.98 8.85 -13.27
N TYR A 57 -11.66 7.70 -12.65
CA TYR A 57 -11.43 7.58 -11.22
C TYR A 57 -10.17 6.77 -10.92
N LEU A 58 -9.18 7.43 -10.32
CA LEU A 58 -7.90 6.82 -9.93
C LEU A 58 -7.94 6.30 -8.48
N THR A 59 -7.10 5.30 -8.19
CA THR A 59 -6.92 4.78 -6.81
C THR A 59 -6.63 5.89 -5.80
N ILE A 60 -5.77 6.86 -6.14
CA ILE A 60 -5.42 7.98 -5.26
C ILE A 60 -6.63 8.84 -4.86
N ARG A 61 -7.63 8.95 -5.75
CA ARG A 61 -8.87 9.67 -5.46
C ARG A 61 -9.71 8.89 -4.45
N GLY A 62 -9.75 7.56 -4.58
CA GLY A 62 -10.36 6.67 -3.58
C GLY A 62 -9.70 6.78 -2.22
N ILE A 63 -8.36 6.79 -2.18
CA ILE A 63 -7.59 7.00 -0.95
C ILE A 63 -7.96 8.35 -0.32
N GLN A 64 -7.93 9.43 -1.11
CA GLN A 64 -8.28 10.77 -0.63
C GLN A 64 -9.71 10.85 -0.08
N GLU A 65 -10.70 10.39 -0.86
CA GLU A 65 -12.12 10.42 -0.46
C GLU A 65 -12.41 9.47 0.72
N SER A 66 -11.58 8.45 0.93
CA SER A 66 -11.67 7.56 2.08
C SER A 66 -11.16 8.19 3.38
N ASN A 67 -10.43 9.30 3.35
CA ASN A 67 -9.77 9.93 4.50
C ASN A 67 -8.98 8.93 5.38
N LEU A 68 -8.28 8.00 4.74
CA LEU A 68 -7.38 7.05 5.40
C LEU A 68 -5.93 7.47 5.19
N GLY A 69 -5.07 7.17 6.16
CA GLY A 69 -3.63 7.23 5.98
C GLY A 69 -3.09 6.03 5.20
N VAL A 70 -1.89 6.17 4.64
CA VAL A 70 -1.27 5.13 3.81
C VAL A 70 0.15 4.82 4.26
N VAL A 71 0.54 3.55 4.07
CA VAL A 71 1.94 3.12 4.03
C VAL A 71 2.32 2.92 2.56
N VAL A 72 3.42 3.53 2.12
CA VAL A 72 3.93 3.36 0.75
C VAL A 72 4.86 2.15 0.70
N VAL A 73 4.60 1.20 -0.20
CA VAL A 73 5.48 0.05 -0.42
C VAL A 73 6.28 0.28 -1.70
N GLY A 74 7.61 0.35 -1.56
CA GLY A 74 8.56 0.45 -2.68
C GLY A 74 9.35 -0.85 -2.88
N SER A 75 10.04 -1.00 -4.01
CA SER A 75 10.94 -2.15 -4.25
C SER A 75 12.36 -1.86 -3.76
N THR A 76 13.23 -2.88 -3.67
CA THR A 76 14.68 -2.67 -3.49
C THR A 76 15.45 -2.55 -4.81
N GLU A 77 14.74 -2.54 -5.95
CA GLU A 77 15.32 -2.56 -7.29
C GLU A 77 15.80 -1.16 -7.77
N LEU A 78 16.59 -1.16 -8.85
CA LEU A 78 17.00 0.07 -9.52
C LEU A 78 15.78 0.89 -9.94
N GLY A 79 15.77 2.17 -9.58
CA GLY A 79 14.66 3.09 -9.83
C GLY A 79 13.74 3.32 -8.62
N THR A 80 13.92 2.57 -7.52
CA THR A 80 13.07 2.72 -6.32
C THR A 80 13.04 4.12 -5.73
N ILE A 81 14.17 4.85 -5.75
CA ILE A 81 14.22 6.24 -5.27
C ILE A 81 13.21 7.10 -6.03
N ASN A 82 13.25 7.06 -7.36
CA ASN A 82 12.35 7.84 -8.21
C ASN A 82 10.89 7.43 -8.00
N HIS A 83 10.58 6.14 -8.08
CA HIS A 83 9.21 5.67 -7.97
C HIS A 83 8.59 5.97 -6.59
N THR A 84 9.37 5.80 -5.53
CA THR A 84 8.91 6.06 -4.17
C THR A 84 8.70 7.56 -3.97
N LEU A 85 9.65 8.42 -4.35
CA LEU A 85 9.50 9.87 -4.21
C LEU A 85 8.36 10.44 -5.06
N LEU A 86 8.16 9.97 -6.29
CA LEU A 86 7.01 10.37 -7.12
C LEU A 86 5.68 9.95 -6.49
N THR A 87 5.63 8.77 -5.86
CA THR A 87 4.45 8.29 -5.16
C THR A 87 4.16 9.14 -3.92
N LEU A 88 5.19 9.45 -3.13
CA LEU A 88 5.09 10.29 -1.95
C LEU A 88 4.60 11.69 -2.34
N GLU A 89 5.21 12.33 -3.33
CA GLU A 89 4.80 13.65 -3.83
C GLU A 89 3.33 13.66 -4.30
N ALA A 90 2.88 12.62 -4.99
CA ALA A 90 1.50 12.52 -5.43
C ALA A 90 0.50 12.44 -4.26
N LEU A 91 0.87 11.75 -3.18
CA LEU A 91 0.04 11.59 -1.98
C LEU A 91 0.04 12.87 -1.13
N THR A 92 1.22 13.42 -0.84
CA THR A 92 1.37 14.61 0.02
C THR A 92 0.78 15.86 -0.62
N SER A 93 0.93 16.04 -1.94
CA SER A 93 0.28 17.15 -2.69
C SER A 93 -1.25 17.13 -2.65
N ARG A 94 -1.85 15.99 -2.26
CA ARG A 94 -3.30 15.81 -2.07
C ARG A 94 -3.72 15.79 -0.60
N PHE A 95 -2.79 16.13 0.30
CA PHE A 95 -3.00 16.11 1.75
C PHE A 95 -3.39 14.73 2.30
N ILE A 96 -2.97 13.65 1.63
CA ILE A 96 -3.18 12.29 2.12
C ILE A 96 -2.11 12.01 3.20
N PRO A 97 -2.50 11.59 4.42
CA PRO A 97 -1.53 11.23 5.46
C PRO A 97 -0.69 10.04 5.01
N VAL A 98 0.63 10.18 5.05
CA VAL A 98 1.58 9.09 4.78
C VAL A 98 2.28 8.74 6.08
N PHE A 99 2.03 7.53 6.57
CA PHE A 99 2.60 7.00 7.80
C PHE A 99 4.10 6.68 7.68
N GLY A 100 4.54 6.36 6.47
CA GLY A 100 5.90 6.01 6.17
C GLY A 100 5.99 5.20 4.89
N PHE A 101 7.19 4.74 4.58
CA PHE A 101 7.44 3.83 3.48
C PHE A 101 8.17 2.57 3.94
N TYR A 102 7.96 1.49 3.20
CA TYR A 102 8.52 0.17 3.45
C TYR A 102 9.10 -0.38 2.15
N LEU A 103 10.28 -1.00 2.20
CA LEU A 103 10.93 -1.55 1.00
C LEU A 103 10.83 -3.07 0.94
N VAL A 104 10.42 -3.60 -0.20
CA VAL A 104 10.29 -5.04 -0.42
C VAL A 104 11.20 -5.51 -1.54
N GLY A 105 11.98 -6.54 -1.27
CA GLY A 105 12.84 -7.19 -2.25
C GLY A 105 14.14 -7.70 -1.65
N PRO A 106 15.01 -8.31 -2.48
CA PRO A 106 16.27 -8.87 -2.01
C PRO A 106 17.18 -7.79 -1.43
N GLU A 107 17.91 -8.17 -0.38
CA GLU A 107 18.93 -7.31 0.21
C GLU A 107 19.99 -6.94 -0.83
N ASN A 108 20.37 -5.67 -0.84
CA ASN A 108 21.47 -5.20 -1.65
C ASN A 108 22.25 -4.08 -0.95
N PRO A 109 23.52 -3.84 -1.32
CA PRO A 109 24.38 -2.86 -0.65
C PRO A 109 23.86 -1.42 -0.69
N LEU A 110 22.93 -1.10 -1.58
CA LEU A 110 22.37 0.25 -1.74
C LEU A 110 21.09 0.46 -0.93
N GLN A 111 20.52 -0.57 -0.33
CA GLN A 111 19.21 -0.51 0.32
C GLN A 111 19.16 0.52 1.46
N GLU A 112 20.19 0.57 2.31
CA GLU A 112 20.29 1.53 3.42
C GLU A 112 20.43 2.97 2.92
N ASP A 113 21.25 3.20 1.89
CA ASP A 113 21.44 4.52 1.28
C ASP A 113 20.16 4.99 0.58
N ASN A 114 19.53 4.10 -0.19
CA ASN A 114 18.23 4.34 -0.85
C ASN A 114 17.15 4.71 0.19
N ALA A 115 17.03 3.94 1.28
CA ALA A 115 16.07 4.26 2.33
C ALA A 115 16.38 5.62 2.99
N THR A 116 17.66 5.90 3.28
CA THR A 116 18.09 7.16 3.88
C THR A 116 17.74 8.35 3.00
N ILE A 117 18.01 8.28 1.69
CA ILE A 117 17.74 9.39 0.77
C ILE A 117 16.23 9.55 0.53
N ILE A 118 15.47 8.46 0.44
CA ILE A 118 14.00 8.51 0.31
C ILE A 118 13.39 9.15 1.56
N GLN A 119 13.80 8.73 2.76
CA GLN A 119 13.33 9.31 4.02
C GLN A 119 13.62 10.81 4.07
N LYS A 120 14.85 11.22 3.74
CA LYS A 120 15.28 12.62 3.76
C LYS A 120 14.52 13.49 2.77
N LEU A 121 14.37 13.04 1.52
CA LEU A 121 13.75 13.84 0.46
C LEU A 121 12.23 13.75 0.46
N GLY A 122 11.67 12.60 0.85
CA GLY A 122 10.24 12.35 0.91
C GLY A 122 9.58 12.83 2.20
N GLY A 123 10.36 13.14 3.24
CA GLY A 123 9.85 13.70 4.50
C GLY A 123 8.97 12.74 5.31
N VAL A 124 9.14 11.43 5.11
CA VAL A 124 8.35 10.38 5.78
C VAL A 124 9.27 9.31 6.37
N SER A 125 8.83 8.66 7.44
CA SER A 125 9.62 7.64 8.14
C SER A 125 9.87 6.39 7.29
N PHE A 126 11.08 5.86 7.33
CA PHE A 126 11.38 4.51 6.88
C PHE A 126 10.90 3.51 7.92
N LEU A 127 9.92 2.68 7.55
CA LEU A 127 9.32 1.70 8.47
C LEU A 127 10.11 0.40 8.51
N GLY A 128 10.85 0.08 7.44
CA GLY A 128 11.68 -1.10 7.37
C GLY A 128 11.67 -1.75 6.00
N SER A 129 12.22 -2.94 5.95
CA SER A 129 12.34 -3.69 4.71
C SER A 129 12.33 -5.19 4.96
N THR A 130 11.80 -5.94 4.00
CA THR A 130 11.88 -7.40 4.03
C THR A 130 12.07 -7.97 2.62
N ASN A 131 12.64 -9.16 2.56
CA ASN A 131 12.60 -9.99 1.37
C ASN A 131 11.66 -11.17 1.62
N PHE A 132 10.57 -11.24 0.87
CA PHE A 132 9.66 -12.38 0.97
C PHE A 132 10.30 -13.63 0.35
N PRO A 133 10.10 -14.82 0.93
CA PRO A 133 10.61 -16.04 0.34
C PRO A 133 9.99 -16.29 -1.03
N GLU A 134 10.80 -16.76 -1.98
CA GLU A 134 10.32 -17.15 -3.32
C GLU A 134 9.39 -18.37 -3.24
N GLN A 135 9.62 -19.26 -2.26
CA GLN A 135 8.76 -20.40 -2.02
C GLN A 135 7.52 -19.99 -1.23
N LYS A 136 6.37 -20.57 -1.63
CA LYS A 136 5.14 -20.41 -0.86
C LYS A 136 5.30 -21.06 0.51
N LEU A 137 5.20 -20.26 1.56
CA LEU A 137 5.20 -20.72 2.94
C LEU A 137 3.86 -21.37 3.31
N SER A 138 3.88 -22.35 4.20
CA SER A 138 2.71 -22.77 4.96
C SER A 138 2.25 -21.65 5.90
N SER A 139 1.02 -21.75 6.42
CA SER A 139 0.47 -20.75 7.34
C SER A 139 1.32 -20.57 8.61
N GLU A 140 1.90 -21.64 9.14
CA GLU A 140 2.75 -21.56 10.34
C GLU A 140 4.12 -20.97 10.02
N GLU A 141 4.73 -21.37 8.91
CA GLU A 141 5.99 -20.76 8.45
C GLU A 141 5.83 -19.27 8.16
N PHE A 142 4.70 -18.85 7.58
CA PHE A 142 4.41 -17.45 7.32
C PHE A 142 4.27 -16.63 8.62
N LYS A 143 3.60 -17.18 9.64
CA LYS A 143 3.50 -16.51 10.95
C LYS A 143 4.88 -16.32 11.58
N THR A 144 5.71 -17.37 11.56
CA THR A 144 7.08 -17.29 12.06
C THR A 144 7.87 -16.25 11.28
N PHE A 145 7.80 -16.28 9.95
CA PHE A 145 8.44 -15.27 9.10
C PHE A 145 7.96 -13.85 9.42
N ALA A 146 6.66 -13.63 9.58
CA ALA A 146 6.11 -12.30 9.85
C ALA A 146 6.61 -11.74 11.19
N LEU A 147 6.67 -12.57 12.23
CA LEU A 147 7.20 -12.18 13.55
C LEU A 147 8.71 -11.91 13.51
N ASP A 148 9.44 -12.75 12.78
CA ASP A 148 10.90 -12.75 12.84
C ASP A 148 11.56 -11.90 11.76
N GLN A 149 10.87 -11.54 10.66
CA GLN A 149 11.49 -10.97 9.46
C GLN A 149 10.73 -9.78 8.82
N PHE A 150 9.43 -9.58 9.08
CA PHE A 150 8.67 -8.48 8.46
C PHE A 150 8.76 -7.18 9.26
N ASP A 151 8.36 -7.19 10.53
CA ASP A 151 8.27 -5.97 11.34
C ASP A 151 8.80 -6.21 12.76
N LYS A 152 10.06 -6.66 12.85
CA LYS A 152 10.69 -7.08 14.11
C LYS A 152 10.65 -6.00 15.19
N ASN A 153 10.78 -4.74 14.77
CA ASN A 153 10.79 -3.58 15.65
C ASN A 153 9.40 -2.94 15.83
N ARG A 154 8.36 -3.55 15.25
CA ARG A 154 6.97 -3.09 15.26
C ARG A 154 6.75 -1.68 14.68
N ASN A 155 7.63 -1.23 13.81
CA ASN A 155 7.56 0.09 13.19
C ASN A 155 6.31 0.25 12.30
N VAL A 156 5.89 -0.80 11.61
CA VAL A 156 4.67 -0.76 10.79
C VAL A 156 3.46 -0.88 11.69
N ILE A 157 3.40 -1.94 12.49
CA ILE A 157 2.24 -2.31 13.31
C ILE A 157 1.89 -1.19 14.30
N ASP A 158 2.87 -0.61 14.99
CA ASP A 158 2.60 0.40 16.00
C ASP A 158 2.16 1.72 15.35
N VAL A 159 2.68 2.05 14.17
CA VAL A 159 2.25 3.23 13.43
C VAL A 159 0.84 3.08 12.87
N VAL A 160 0.45 1.88 12.41
CA VAL A 160 -0.90 1.67 11.82
C VAL A 160 -1.99 1.38 12.84
N ILE A 161 -1.65 0.84 14.03
CA ILE A 161 -2.64 0.49 15.06
C ILE A 161 -2.82 1.63 16.09
N ASN A 162 -1.80 2.43 16.39
CA ASN A 162 -1.91 3.48 17.42
C ASN A 162 -2.45 4.82 16.89
N VAL A 163 -3.05 4.85 15.71
CA VAL A 163 -3.57 6.09 15.09
C VAL A 163 -4.74 6.69 15.91
N ASP A 164 -5.39 5.89 16.75
CA ASP A 164 -6.58 6.28 17.52
C ASP A 164 -6.30 6.87 18.93
N ASP A 165 -5.04 6.96 19.38
CA ASP A 165 -4.72 7.48 20.73
C ASP A 165 -4.41 9.00 20.78
N GLU A 166 -4.37 9.70 19.64
CA GLU A 166 -4.12 11.16 19.57
C GLU A 166 -5.22 11.93 18.80
N SER A 167 -6.49 11.76 19.16
CA SER A 167 -7.60 12.63 18.72
C SER A 167 -8.42 13.19 19.87
#